data_AF-A0A1G5I9B2-F1
#
_entry.id   AF-A0A1G5I9B2-F1
#
_cell.length_a   1.000
_cell.length_b   1.000
_cell.length_c   1.000
_cell.angle_alpha   90.00
_cell.angle_beta   90.00
_cell.angle_gamma   90.00
#
_symmetry.space_group_name_H-M   'P 1'
#
loop_
_entity.id
_entity.type
_entity.pdbx_description
1 polymer ?
#
loop_
_entity_poly.entity_id
_entity_poly.type
_entity_poly.pdbx_seq_one_letter_code
_entity_poly.pdbx_strand_id
1 'polypeptide(L)'
;MHLTDHPAHRRLSAALDNLAVTFHGMTAHPDEHNCECHWGSAQELSLLKTPDVELEPDLLRRTWQAIDWTDHASVLRRILPQFAAVLVTGRAEPLFGLEVAGCSFARGRWQQWPDDHAASVHEFLHAWWEHSLTDPDAVVPAHQVFVMCAEASGSVGPWLAEWEKRTGDLSDRRLAEAATEWEYELLGDSLPWHVGWYEHDEEEMRAELVAWLLGHAAARLHESGASADLQHRIRLLGLTDEDRWTDPHWPGHRY
;
A
#
# COMPACT_ATOMS: atom_id res chain seq x y z
N MET A 1 -2.54 4.57 30.07
CA MET A 1 -3.34 3.77 29.12
C MET A 1 -2.47 2.57 28.77
N HIS A 2 -2.84 1.36 29.20
CA HIS A 2 -2.06 0.17 28.89
C HIS A 2 -2.27 -0.12 27.39
N LEU A 3 -1.30 0.20 26.54
CA LEU A 3 -1.20 -0.41 25.23
C LEU A 3 -1.06 -1.91 25.48
N THR A 4 -2.07 -2.68 25.13
CA THR A 4 -1.95 -4.13 25.06
C THR A 4 -0.83 -4.42 24.08
N ASP A 5 0.20 -5.13 24.54
CA ASP A 5 1.38 -5.46 23.75
C ASP A 5 1.01 -6.51 22.68
N HIS A 6 0.49 -6.03 21.55
CA HIS A 6 0.00 -6.87 20.47
C HIS A 6 1.17 -7.48 19.69
N PRO A 7 1.16 -8.80 19.40
CA PRO A 7 2.25 -9.46 18.67
C PRO A 7 2.59 -8.80 17.33
N ALA A 8 1.58 -8.36 16.58
CA ALA A 8 1.76 -7.68 15.29
C ALA A 8 2.41 -6.30 15.46
N HIS A 9 2.08 -5.56 16.51
CA HIS A 9 2.74 -4.30 16.86
C HIS A 9 4.24 -4.50 17.10
N ARG A 10 4.61 -5.49 17.92
CA ARG A 10 6.03 -5.81 18.16
C ARG A 10 6.77 -6.22 16.91
N ARG A 11 6.13 -7.01 16.04
CA ARG A 11 6.71 -7.42 14.75
C ARG A 11 6.97 -6.21 13.87
N LEU A 12 6.01 -5.30 13.76
CA LEU A 12 6.16 -4.05 13.00
C LEU A 12 7.28 -3.16 13.58
N SER A 13 7.35 -3.00 14.90
CA SER A 13 8.45 -2.26 15.55
C SER A 13 9.81 -2.89 15.22
N ALA A 14 9.94 -4.21 15.32
CA ALA A 14 11.18 -4.91 14.99
C ALA A 14 11.55 -4.77 13.50
N ALA A 15 10.57 -4.78 12.60
CA ALA A 15 10.81 -4.58 11.17
C ALA A 15 11.29 -3.14 10.86
N LEU A 16 10.74 -2.12 11.53
CA LEU A 16 11.20 -0.73 11.43
C LEU A 16 12.63 -0.57 11.96
N ASP A 17 12.95 -1.17 13.11
CA ASP A 17 14.32 -1.18 13.65
C ASP A 17 15.28 -1.86 12.69
N ASN A 18 14.88 -2.97 12.08
CA ASN A 18 15.69 -3.68 11.09
C ASN A 18 15.92 -2.85 9.81
N LEU A 19 14.92 -2.12 9.33
CA LEU A 19 15.12 -1.15 8.23
C LEU A 19 16.14 -0.07 8.64
N ALA A 20 16.02 0.50 9.83
CA ALA A 20 16.93 1.52 10.31
C ALA A 20 18.38 1.02 10.38
N VAL A 21 18.59 -0.22 10.86
CA VAL A 21 19.92 -0.85 10.90
C VAL A 21 20.45 -1.15 9.49
N THR A 22 19.62 -1.74 8.63
CA THR A 22 20.03 -2.20 7.28
C THR A 22 20.42 -1.04 6.38
N PHE A 23 19.70 0.07 6.46
CA PHE A 23 19.92 1.25 5.61
C PHE A 23 20.71 2.37 6.30
N HIS A 24 21.27 2.10 7.49
CA HIS A 24 22.14 3.03 8.19
C HIS A 24 23.36 3.40 7.32
N GLY A 25 23.70 4.70 7.28
CA GLY A 25 24.85 5.19 6.53
C GLY A 25 24.64 5.27 5.01
N MET A 26 23.48 4.87 4.48
CA MET A 26 23.19 4.94 3.05
C MET A 26 23.04 6.40 2.62
N THR A 27 23.42 6.69 1.37
CA THR A 27 23.28 8.00 0.71
C THR A 27 22.67 7.83 -0.67
N ALA A 28 22.05 8.88 -1.20
CA ALA A 28 21.77 8.94 -2.63
C ALA A 28 23.10 8.92 -3.41
N HIS A 29 23.04 8.54 -4.69
CA HIS A 29 24.23 8.50 -5.54
C HIS A 29 24.92 9.88 -5.59
N PRO A 30 26.28 9.97 -5.55
CA PRO A 30 26.98 11.26 -5.55
C PRO A 30 26.66 12.15 -6.75
N ASP A 31 26.40 11.54 -7.90
CA ASP A 31 26.04 12.21 -9.15
C ASP A 31 24.53 12.45 -9.28
N GLU A 32 23.71 12.02 -8.32
CA GLU A 32 22.27 12.24 -8.34
C GLU A 32 21.97 13.75 -8.32
N HIS A 33 20.97 14.12 -9.11
CA HIS A 33 20.56 15.49 -9.30
C HIS A 33 19.05 15.59 -9.55
N ASN A 34 18.45 16.67 -9.08
CA ASN A 34 17.11 17.08 -9.46
C ASN A 34 17.09 18.62 -9.57
N CYS A 35 16.24 19.16 -10.44
CA CYS A 35 16.24 20.59 -10.69
C CYS A 35 15.50 21.36 -9.57
N GLU A 36 15.96 22.59 -9.32
CA GLU A 36 15.38 23.44 -8.27
C GLU A 36 13.89 23.77 -8.52
N CYS A 37 13.45 23.72 -9.79
CA CYS A 37 12.07 24.01 -10.14
C CYS A 37 11.11 22.83 -9.98
N HIS A 38 11.59 21.58 -9.88
CA HIS A 38 10.73 20.39 -9.71
C HIS A 38 10.83 19.77 -8.32
N TRP A 39 12.01 19.79 -7.72
CA TRP A 39 12.22 19.16 -6.43
C TRP A 39 12.72 20.16 -5.40
N GLY A 40 13.95 20.67 -5.50
CA GLY A 40 14.56 21.45 -4.41
C GLY A 40 15.97 21.97 -4.68
N SER A 41 16.50 22.74 -3.74
CA SER A 41 17.80 23.42 -3.85
C SER A 41 19.00 22.48 -3.82
N ALA A 42 20.17 22.96 -4.27
CA ALA A 42 21.42 22.23 -4.14
C ALA A 42 21.78 21.89 -2.66
N GLN A 43 21.38 22.73 -1.71
CA GLN A 43 21.59 22.48 -0.27
C GLN A 43 20.73 21.31 0.20
N GLU A 44 19.45 21.27 -0.18
CA GLU A 44 18.55 20.15 0.13
C GLU A 44 19.03 18.84 -0.51
N LEU A 45 19.53 18.90 -1.75
CA LEU A 45 20.12 17.74 -2.43
C LEU A 45 21.36 17.22 -1.69
N SER A 46 22.15 18.11 -1.07
CA SER A 46 23.32 17.69 -0.28
C SER A 46 22.95 16.92 1.00
N LEU A 47 21.74 17.11 1.52
CA LEU A 47 21.22 16.32 2.66
C LEU A 47 20.97 14.85 2.26
N LEU A 48 20.55 14.58 1.02
CA LEU A 48 20.44 13.21 0.51
C LEU A 48 21.80 12.52 0.33
N LYS A 49 22.86 13.32 0.13
CA LYS A 49 24.26 12.87 0.03
C LYS A 49 24.96 12.78 1.38
N THR A 50 24.28 13.21 2.45
CA THR A 50 24.78 13.09 3.82
C THR A 50 24.05 11.93 4.49
N PRO A 51 24.77 10.93 5.03
CA PRO A 51 24.14 9.78 5.67
C PRO A 51 23.40 10.20 6.95
N ASP A 52 22.31 9.50 7.25
CA ASP A 52 21.58 9.53 8.54
C ASP A 52 21.04 10.90 9.01
N VAL A 53 21.16 11.95 8.18
CA VAL A 53 20.54 13.24 8.49
C VAL A 53 19.03 13.13 8.30
N GLU A 54 18.28 13.53 9.32
CA GLU A 54 16.82 13.63 9.25
C GLU A 54 16.43 14.70 8.23
N LEU A 55 15.53 14.35 7.31
CA LEU A 55 14.98 15.30 6.35
C LEU A 55 13.74 15.97 6.94
N GLU A 56 13.59 17.27 6.73
CA GLU A 56 12.35 17.96 7.07
C GLU A 56 11.15 17.31 6.36
N PRO A 57 9.95 17.29 6.95
CA PRO A 57 8.80 16.54 6.43
C PRO A 57 8.45 16.85 4.97
N ASP A 58 8.52 18.11 4.57
CA ASP A 58 8.26 18.53 3.19
C ASP A 58 9.33 18.00 2.22
N LEU A 59 10.60 18.02 2.63
CA LEU A 59 11.70 17.51 1.82
C LEU A 59 11.58 15.99 1.66
N LEU A 60 11.31 15.26 2.75
CA LEU A 60 11.04 13.83 2.69
C LEU A 60 9.90 13.52 1.72
N ARG A 61 8.78 14.25 1.83
CA ARG A 61 7.61 14.13 0.96
C ARG A 61 7.96 14.32 -0.51
N ARG A 62 8.60 15.43 -0.86
CA ARG A 62 9.05 15.70 -2.23
C ARG A 62 9.99 14.61 -2.74
N THR A 63 10.85 14.06 -1.87
CA THR A 63 11.84 13.04 -2.24
C THR A 63 11.21 11.75 -2.73
N TRP A 64 10.27 11.15 -1.99
CA TRP A 64 9.65 9.90 -2.44
C TRP A 64 8.59 10.10 -3.53
N GLN A 65 8.02 11.31 -3.68
CA GLN A 65 7.06 11.66 -4.72
C GLN A 65 7.70 11.96 -6.08
N ALA A 66 8.93 12.48 -6.08
CA ALA A 66 9.63 12.79 -7.32
C ALA A 66 9.83 11.52 -8.16
N ILE A 67 9.58 11.66 -9.46
CA ILE A 67 9.57 10.56 -10.44
C ILE A 67 10.79 10.60 -11.37
N ASP A 68 11.55 11.69 -11.32
CA ASP A 68 12.61 12.05 -12.24
C ASP A 68 14.02 11.86 -11.65
N TRP A 69 14.14 11.04 -10.60
CA TRP A 69 15.44 10.58 -10.10
C TRP A 69 16.12 9.67 -11.13
N THR A 70 17.43 9.83 -11.28
CA THR A 70 18.22 8.96 -12.18
C THR A 70 18.45 7.58 -11.55
N ASP A 71 18.80 7.55 -10.27
CA ASP A 71 18.96 6.37 -9.44
C ASP A 71 17.97 6.42 -8.26
N HIS A 72 16.68 6.20 -8.59
CA HIS A 72 15.60 6.13 -7.61
C HIS A 72 15.85 5.10 -6.50
N ALA A 73 16.58 4.02 -6.82
CA ALA A 73 16.92 2.99 -5.85
C ALA A 73 17.84 3.54 -4.74
N SER A 74 18.88 4.30 -5.08
CA SER A 74 19.77 4.93 -4.10
C SER A 74 19.02 5.94 -3.22
N VAL A 75 18.16 6.76 -3.83
CA VAL A 75 17.36 7.77 -3.12
C VAL A 75 16.38 7.11 -2.17
N LEU A 76 15.66 6.07 -2.62
CA LEU A 76 14.72 5.36 -1.78
C LEU A 76 15.42 4.71 -0.58
N ARG A 77 16.54 3.99 -0.79
CA ARG A 77 17.32 3.39 0.31
C ARG A 77 17.75 4.43 1.34
N ARG A 78 18.17 5.63 0.90
CA ARG A 78 18.56 6.73 1.79
C ARG A 78 17.44 7.20 2.71
N ILE A 79 16.22 7.27 2.21
CA ILE A 79 15.09 7.81 2.98
C ILE A 79 14.26 6.73 3.68
N LEU A 80 14.45 5.46 3.32
CA LEU A 80 13.54 4.38 3.69
C LEU A 80 13.29 4.24 5.21
N PRO A 81 14.29 4.35 6.11
CA PRO A 81 14.02 4.31 7.55
C PRO A 81 13.05 5.40 8.02
N GLN A 82 13.27 6.64 7.60
CA GLN A 82 12.42 7.78 7.96
C GLN A 82 11.06 7.67 7.26
N PHE A 83 11.05 7.27 5.98
CA PHE A 83 9.84 7.14 5.18
C PHE A 83 8.91 6.06 5.74
N ALA A 84 9.44 4.87 6.09
CA ALA A 84 8.68 3.79 6.70
C ALA A 84 8.03 4.22 8.02
N ALA A 85 8.75 4.96 8.87
CA ALA A 85 8.20 5.50 10.13
C ALA A 85 7.05 6.50 9.88
N VAL A 86 7.15 7.33 8.84
CA VAL A 86 6.10 8.28 8.45
C VAL A 86 4.88 7.55 7.85
N LEU A 87 5.10 6.48 7.09
CA LEU A 87 4.04 5.63 6.53
C LEU A 87 3.21 4.96 7.64
N VAL A 88 3.85 4.23 8.56
CA VAL A 88 3.13 3.48 9.61
C VAL A 88 2.37 4.37 10.59
N THR A 89 2.85 5.62 10.77
CA THR A 89 2.19 6.60 11.65
C THR A 89 1.06 7.36 10.96
N GLY A 90 0.76 7.04 9.69
CA GLY A 90 -0.29 7.72 8.91
C GLY A 90 0.03 9.19 8.61
N ARG A 91 1.30 9.60 8.72
CA ARG A 91 1.75 10.97 8.46
C ARG A 91 2.21 11.18 7.01
N ALA A 92 2.32 10.10 6.23
CA ALA A 92 2.43 10.18 4.79
C ALA A 92 1.03 10.49 4.24
N GLU A 93 0.75 11.76 3.95
CA GLU A 93 -0.50 12.21 3.32
C GLU A 93 -0.25 12.50 1.82
N PRO A 94 -0.24 11.46 0.95
CA PRO A 94 -0.25 11.66 -0.49
C PRO A 94 -1.53 12.37 -0.94
N LEU A 95 -1.42 13.19 -1.99
CA LEU A 95 -2.58 13.78 -2.67
C LEU A 95 -3.48 12.72 -3.36
N PHE A 96 -2.91 11.56 -3.67
CA PHE A 96 -3.55 10.48 -4.44
C PHE A 96 -3.36 9.13 -3.75
N GLY A 97 -3.61 9.04 -2.44
CA GLY A 97 -3.56 7.74 -1.73
C GLY A 97 -2.18 7.06 -1.65
N LEU A 98 -2.10 5.98 -0.87
CA LEU A 98 -0.82 5.29 -0.59
C LEU A 98 -0.27 4.51 -1.80
N GLU A 99 -1.00 4.39 -2.90
CA GLU A 99 -0.48 3.88 -4.19
C GLU A 99 0.76 4.65 -4.64
N VAL A 100 0.83 5.96 -4.41
CA VAL A 100 2.00 6.77 -4.80
C VAL A 100 3.24 6.35 -4.01
N ALA A 101 3.06 5.99 -2.73
CA ALA A 101 4.14 5.45 -1.91
C ALA A 101 4.57 4.08 -2.46
N GLY A 102 3.64 3.16 -2.70
CA GLY A 102 3.94 1.85 -3.29
C GLY A 102 4.67 1.96 -4.64
N CYS A 103 4.22 2.86 -5.51
CA CYS A 103 4.87 3.13 -6.79
C CYS A 103 6.31 3.62 -6.62
N SER A 104 6.62 4.37 -5.55
CA SER A 104 8.00 4.76 -5.23
C SER A 104 8.89 3.55 -4.94
N PHE A 105 8.35 2.53 -4.24
CA PHE A 105 9.04 1.26 -4.02
C PHE A 105 9.26 0.50 -5.34
N ALA A 106 8.23 0.40 -6.19
CA ALA A 106 8.31 -0.26 -7.49
C ALA A 106 9.35 0.39 -8.42
N ARG A 107 9.36 1.74 -8.51
CA ARG A 107 10.37 2.53 -9.23
C ARG A 107 11.78 2.26 -8.72
N GLY A 108 11.93 2.11 -7.41
CA GLY A 108 13.18 1.74 -6.78
C GLY A 108 13.62 0.31 -7.08
N ARG A 109 12.76 -0.53 -7.67
CA ARG A 109 12.98 -1.97 -7.94
C ARG A 109 13.50 -2.71 -6.71
N TRP A 110 12.85 -2.50 -5.55
CA TRP A 110 13.35 -2.99 -4.26
C TRP A 110 13.58 -4.51 -4.22
N GLN A 111 12.80 -5.27 -4.99
CA GLN A 111 12.95 -6.73 -5.13
C GLN A 111 14.25 -7.15 -5.83
N GLN A 112 14.93 -6.24 -6.54
CA GLN A 112 16.18 -6.47 -7.25
C GLN A 112 17.41 -5.94 -6.48
N TRP A 113 17.20 -5.46 -5.25
CA TRP A 113 18.28 -5.00 -4.38
C TRP A 113 19.10 -6.19 -3.85
N PRO A 114 20.27 -5.95 -3.23
CA PRO A 114 20.96 -7.00 -2.48
C PRO A 114 20.03 -7.70 -1.50
N ASP A 115 20.21 -9.02 -1.33
CA ASP A 115 19.27 -9.90 -0.60
C ASP A 115 18.91 -9.37 0.79
N ASP A 116 19.89 -8.91 1.57
CA ASP A 116 19.65 -8.37 2.92
C ASP A 116 18.76 -7.10 2.91
N HIS A 117 18.91 -6.26 1.88
CA HIS A 117 18.09 -5.06 1.71
C HIS A 117 16.67 -5.45 1.29
N ALA A 118 16.53 -6.30 0.27
CA ALA A 118 15.23 -6.73 -0.24
C ALA A 118 14.43 -7.50 0.83
N ALA A 119 15.09 -8.37 1.59
CA ALA A 119 14.48 -9.10 2.70
C ALA A 119 13.97 -8.17 3.80
N SER A 120 14.72 -7.10 4.11
CA SER A 120 14.31 -6.10 5.10
C SER A 120 13.08 -5.31 4.67
N VAL A 121 12.98 -4.96 3.37
CA VAL A 121 11.78 -4.32 2.81
C VAL A 121 10.58 -5.29 2.82
N HIS A 122 10.80 -6.54 2.41
CA HIS A 122 9.77 -7.57 2.39
C HIS A 122 9.17 -7.79 3.79
N GLU A 123 10.01 -7.95 4.81
CA GLU A 123 9.54 -8.12 6.19
C GLU A 123 8.78 -6.90 6.70
N PHE A 124 9.21 -5.68 6.37
CA PHE A 124 8.47 -4.47 6.70
C PHE A 124 7.07 -4.46 6.09
N LEU A 125 6.93 -4.73 4.79
CA LEU A 125 5.64 -4.73 4.11
C LEU A 125 4.69 -5.79 4.72
N HIS A 126 5.18 -7.00 4.97
CA HIS A 126 4.39 -8.06 5.61
C HIS A 126 4.01 -7.75 7.06
N ALA A 127 4.95 -7.24 7.86
CA ALA A 127 4.68 -6.86 9.25
C ALA A 127 3.64 -5.72 9.32
N TRP A 128 3.72 -4.75 8.42
CA TRP A 128 2.76 -3.65 8.36
C TRP A 128 1.38 -4.11 7.88
N TRP A 129 1.34 -4.99 6.87
CA TRP A 129 0.10 -5.59 6.41
C TRP A 129 -0.59 -6.37 7.53
N GLU A 130 0.12 -7.28 8.20
CA GLU A 130 -0.42 -8.04 9.34
C GLU A 130 -0.92 -7.13 10.46
N HIS A 131 -0.14 -6.11 10.82
CA HIS A 131 -0.54 -5.13 11.83
C HIS A 131 -1.84 -4.42 11.46
N SER A 132 -2.00 -3.98 10.20
CA SER A 132 -3.22 -3.31 9.74
C SER A 132 -4.48 -4.19 9.81
N LEU A 133 -4.32 -5.50 9.70
CA LEU A 133 -5.41 -6.48 9.74
C LEU A 133 -5.78 -6.92 11.16
N THR A 134 -4.82 -6.93 12.08
CA THR A 134 -4.96 -7.64 13.37
C THR A 134 -4.85 -6.74 14.60
N ASP A 135 -4.28 -5.55 14.47
CA ASP A 135 -4.15 -4.61 15.56
C ASP A 135 -5.34 -3.63 15.59
N PRO A 136 -6.11 -3.55 16.70
CA PRO A 136 -7.22 -2.61 16.81
C PRO A 136 -6.76 -1.14 16.79
N ASP A 137 -5.51 -0.86 17.17
CA ASP A 137 -4.92 0.48 17.24
C ASP A 137 -4.17 0.85 15.94
N ALA A 138 -4.30 0.05 14.87
CA ALA A 138 -3.73 0.37 13.57
C ALA A 138 -4.27 1.72 13.04
N VAL A 139 -3.35 2.67 12.84
CA VAL A 139 -3.67 4.05 12.43
C VAL A 139 -4.06 4.13 10.96
N VAL A 140 -3.37 3.38 10.10
CA VAL A 140 -3.61 3.37 8.66
C VAL A 140 -4.61 2.28 8.31
N PRO A 141 -5.71 2.59 7.58
CA PRO A 141 -6.70 1.60 7.18
C PRO A 141 -6.11 0.47 6.35
N ALA A 142 -6.57 -0.77 6.59
CA ALA A 142 -6.09 -1.95 5.88
C ALA A 142 -6.19 -1.82 4.35
N HIS A 143 -7.29 -1.26 3.83
CA HIS A 143 -7.43 -1.09 2.37
C HIS A 143 -6.33 -0.20 1.78
N GLN A 144 -5.83 0.80 2.50
CA GLN A 144 -4.72 1.65 2.02
C GLN A 144 -3.37 0.94 2.12
N VAL A 145 -3.14 0.18 3.19
CA VAL A 145 -1.91 -0.63 3.35
C VAL A 145 -1.84 -1.71 2.28
N PHE A 146 -2.98 -2.34 1.94
CA PHE A 146 -3.10 -3.29 0.85
C PHE A 146 -2.66 -2.69 -0.48
N VAL A 147 -3.21 -1.51 -0.84
CA VAL A 147 -2.85 -0.78 -2.06
C VAL A 147 -1.37 -0.46 -2.10
N MET A 148 -0.80 0.02 -0.99
CA MET A 148 0.63 0.29 -0.88
C MET A 148 1.46 -0.97 -1.16
N CYS A 149 1.13 -2.09 -0.53
CA CYS A 149 1.85 -3.36 -0.69
C CYS A 149 1.70 -3.93 -2.11
N ALA A 150 0.50 -3.84 -2.67
CA ALA A 150 0.21 -4.27 -4.03
C ALA A 150 1.03 -3.48 -5.05
N GLU A 151 0.99 -2.16 -4.98
CA GLU A 151 1.80 -1.28 -5.83
C GLU A 151 3.30 -1.43 -5.56
N ALA A 152 3.73 -1.62 -4.32
CA ALA A 152 5.15 -1.83 -4.04
C ALA A 152 5.67 -3.11 -4.69
N SER A 153 4.86 -4.17 -4.70
CA SER A 153 5.28 -5.52 -5.15
C SER A 153 4.90 -5.85 -6.59
N GLY A 154 4.02 -5.06 -7.22
CA GLY A 154 3.45 -5.33 -8.54
C GLY A 154 2.50 -6.54 -8.58
N SER A 155 1.93 -6.95 -7.43
CA SER A 155 1.01 -8.10 -7.36
C SER A 155 0.03 -7.98 -6.19
N VAL A 156 -1.18 -8.54 -6.33
CA VAL A 156 -2.16 -8.60 -5.22
C VAL A 156 -2.20 -9.97 -4.55
N GLY A 157 -1.96 -11.06 -5.29
CA GLY A 157 -2.07 -12.45 -4.82
C GLY A 157 -1.44 -12.76 -3.45
N PRO A 158 -0.15 -12.43 -3.19
CA PRO A 158 0.49 -12.74 -1.91
C PRO A 158 -0.20 -12.07 -0.70
N TRP A 159 -0.69 -10.84 -0.87
CA TRP A 159 -1.33 -10.06 0.19
C TRP A 159 -2.75 -10.55 0.47
N LEU A 160 -3.48 -10.90 -0.60
CA LEU A 160 -4.80 -11.54 -0.51
C LEU A 160 -4.69 -12.90 0.18
N ALA A 161 -3.73 -13.75 -0.22
CA ALA A 161 -3.49 -15.05 0.40
C ALA A 161 -3.10 -14.95 1.88
N GLU A 162 -2.46 -13.86 2.31
CA GLU A 162 -2.26 -13.59 3.74
C GLU A 162 -3.57 -13.21 4.44
N TRP A 163 -4.40 -12.37 3.83
CA TRP A 163 -5.69 -11.97 4.38
C TRP A 163 -6.67 -13.14 4.52
N GLU A 164 -6.67 -14.09 3.57
CA GLU A 164 -7.49 -15.31 3.66
C GLU A 164 -7.22 -16.11 4.93
N LYS A 165 -5.96 -16.11 5.40
CA LYS A 165 -5.54 -16.84 6.61
C LYS A 165 -5.94 -16.12 7.89
N ARG A 166 -6.31 -14.82 7.82
CA ARG A 166 -6.73 -14.03 8.97
C ARG A 166 -8.24 -14.11 9.13
N THR A 167 -8.66 -14.74 10.21
CA THR A 167 -10.07 -14.91 10.58
C THR A 167 -10.40 -14.14 11.85
N GLY A 168 -11.65 -13.72 12.00
CA GLY A 168 -12.19 -13.10 13.21
C GLY A 168 -12.72 -11.68 12.98
N ASP A 169 -13.53 -11.21 13.92
CA ASP A 169 -14.39 -10.03 13.78
C ASP A 169 -13.66 -8.76 13.29
N LEU A 170 -12.43 -8.54 13.74
CA LEU A 170 -11.65 -7.38 13.30
C LEU A 170 -11.26 -7.51 11.82
N SER A 171 -10.75 -8.67 11.41
CA SER A 171 -10.36 -8.92 10.02
C SER A 171 -11.56 -8.84 9.08
N ASP A 172 -12.71 -9.36 9.51
CA ASP A 172 -13.96 -9.29 8.73
C ASP A 172 -14.51 -7.86 8.63
N ARG A 173 -14.37 -7.06 9.70
CA ARG A 173 -14.68 -5.62 9.64
C ARG A 173 -13.77 -4.90 8.64
N ARG A 174 -12.45 -5.16 8.68
CA ARG A 174 -11.51 -4.58 7.70
C ARG A 174 -11.86 -4.99 6.27
N LEU A 175 -12.36 -6.21 6.08
CA LEU A 175 -12.81 -6.70 4.78
C LEU A 175 -14.04 -5.93 4.29
N ALA A 176 -15.04 -5.73 5.16
CA ALA A 176 -16.22 -4.94 4.83
C ALA A 176 -15.87 -3.47 4.52
N GLU A 177 -14.96 -2.87 5.29
CA GLU A 177 -14.42 -1.53 5.03
C GLU A 177 -13.76 -1.47 3.65
N ALA A 178 -12.83 -2.38 3.35
CA ALA A 178 -12.13 -2.38 2.06
C ALA A 178 -13.06 -2.63 0.87
N ALA A 179 -13.95 -3.62 0.97
CA ALA A 179 -14.93 -3.90 -0.07
C ALA A 179 -15.84 -2.69 -0.34
N THR A 180 -16.16 -1.90 0.68
CA THR A 180 -16.94 -0.66 0.53
C THR A 180 -16.17 0.41 -0.24
N GLU A 181 -14.87 0.57 0.05
CA GLU A 181 -14.00 1.52 -0.67
C GLU A 181 -13.76 1.10 -2.13
N TRP A 182 -13.78 -0.20 -2.41
CA TRP A 182 -13.38 -0.73 -3.71
C TRP A 182 -14.52 -0.95 -4.71
N GLU A 183 -15.73 -1.22 -4.23
CA GLU A 183 -16.82 -1.72 -5.08
C GLU A 183 -17.15 -0.81 -6.26
N TYR A 184 -17.08 0.51 -6.09
CA TYR A 184 -17.53 1.45 -7.10
C TYR A 184 -16.66 1.38 -8.36
N GLU A 185 -15.34 1.46 -8.19
CA GLU A 185 -14.38 1.41 -9.30
C GLU A 185 -14.35 0.01 -9.93
N LEU A 186 -14.44 -1.04 -9.11
CA LEU A 186 -14.48 -2.43 -9.60
C LEU A 186 -15.72 -2.72 -10.45
N LEU A 187 -16.88 -2.14 -10.10
CA LEU A 187 -18.09 -2.24 -10.92
C LEU A 187 -17.95 -1.56 -12.27
N GLY A 188 -17.10 -0.52 -12.35
CA GLY A 188 -16.67 0.17 -13.57
C GLY A 188 -15.50 -0.50 -14.29
N ASP A 189 -15.19 -1.77 -13.99
CA ASP A 189 -14.09 -2.55 -14.58
C ASP A 189 -12.70 -1.90 -14.41
N SER A 190 -12.51 -1.10 -13.35
CA SER A 190 -11.26 -0.40 -13.03
C SER A 190 -10.70 -0.85 -11.68
N LEU A 191 -9.39 -0.73 -11.47
CA LEU A 191 -8.85 -0.90 -10.11
C LEU A 191 -9.31 0.25 -9.21
N PRO A 192 -9.49 0.01 -7.89
CA PRO A 192 -9.91 1.05 -6.97
C PRO A 192 -8.79 2.01 -6.56
N TRP A 193 -7.64 1.93 -7.22
CA TRP A 193 -6.52 2.86 -7.09
C TRP A 193 -5.82 2.99 -8.46
N HIS A 194 -5.01 4.04 -8.61
CA HIS A 194 -4.25 4.25 -9.83
C HIS A 194 -2.95 3.44 -9.83
N VAL A 195 -2.74 2.63 -10.87
CA VAL A 195 -1.46 1.94 -11.10
C VAL A 195 -0.42 2.94 -11.59
N GLY A 196 0.46 3.35 -10.68
CA GLY A 196 1.41 4.42 -10.95
C GLY A 196 2.67 3.96 -11.69
N TRP A 197 2.93 2.65 -11.75
CA TRP A 197 4.10 2.07 -12.39
C TRP A 197 3.72 1.31 -13.65
N TYR A 198 4.22 1.78 -14.79
CA TYR A 198 3.82 1.29 -16.12
C TYR A 198 4.18 -0.18 -16.40
N GLU A 199 5.04 -0.80 -15.57
CA GLU A 199 5.39 -2.21 -15.71
C GLU A 199 4.39 -3.15 -15.02
N HIS A 200 3.49 -2.64 -14.19
CA HIS A 200 2.45 -3.45 -13.57
C HIS A 200 1.30 -3.70 -14.54
N ASP A 201 0.73 -4.89 -14.46
CA ASP A 201 -0.46 -5.27 -15.23
C ASP A 201 -1.72 -4.96 -14.41
N GLU A 202 -2.34 -3.80 -14.69
CA GLU A 202 -3.57 -3.35 -14.03
C GLU A 202 -4.73 -4.34 -14.23
N GLU A 203 -4.83 -4.94 -15.43
CA GLU A 203 -5.92 -5.87 -15.74
C GLU A 203 -5.76 -7.18 -14.98
N GLU A 204 -4.53 -7.70 -14.87
CA GLU A 204 -4.21 -8.89 -14.08
C GLU A 204 -4.52 -8.67 -12.59
N MET A 205 -4.02 -7.57 -12.01
CA MET A 205 -4.27 -7.24 -10.60
C MET A 205 -5.76 -7.06 -10.31
N ARG A 206 -6.51 -6.43 -11.21
CA ARG A 206 -7.98 -6.30 -11.10
C ARG A 206 -8.65 -7.66 -11.15
N ALA A 207 -8.28 -8.50 -12.11
CA ALA A 207 -8.88 -9.82 -12.27
C ALA A 207 -8.63 -10.71 -11.04
N GLU A 208 -7.42 -10.70 -10.48
CA GLU A 208 -7.09 -11.40 -9.24
C GLU A 208 -7.91 -10.88 -8.05
N LEU A 209 -8.03 -9.56 -7.89
CA LEU A 209 -8.80 -8.95 -6.80
C LEU A 209 -10.29 -9.30 -6.91
N VAL A 210 -10.88 -9.21 -8.11
CA VAL A 210 -12.29 -9.58 -8.34
C VAL A 210 -12.51 -11.06 -8.09
N ALA A 211 -11.64 -11.93 -8.60
CA ALA A 211 -11.73 -13.37 -8.38
C ALA A 211 -11.68 -13.72 -6.89
N TRP A 212 -10.81 -13.04 -6.13
CA TRP A 212 -10.71 -13.20 -4.69
C TRP A 212 -11.96 -12.72 -3.94
N LEU A 213 -12.49 -11.56 -4.32
CA LEU A 213 -13.72 -11.01 -3.72
C LEU A 213 -14.90 -11.96 -3.91
N LEU A 214 -15.06 -12.51 -5.12
CA LEU A 214 -16.13 -13.44 -5.46
C LEU A 214 -15.93 -14.82 -4.82
N GLY A 215 -14.69 -15.33 -4.80
CA GLY A 215 -14.38 -16.68 -4.35
C GLY A 215 -14.24 -16.82 -2.82
N HIS A 216 -13.78 -15.78 -2.14
CA HIS A 216 -13.47 -15.82 -0.71
C HIS A 216 -14.21 -14.76 0.10
N ALA A 217 -14.15 -13.48 -0.31
CA ALA A 217 -14.69 -12.40 0.50
C ALA A 217 -16.22 -12.44 0.63
N ALA A 218 -16.93 -12.82 -0.44
CA ALA A 218 -18.39 -12.84 -0.46
C ALA A 218 -18.99 -13.69 0.68
N ALA A 219 -18.43 -14.87 0.95
CA ALA A 219 -18.89 -15.73 2.05
C ALA A 219 -18.63 -15.07 3.43
N ARG A 220 -17.44 -14.50 3.63
CA ARG A 220 -17.06 -13.82 4.88
C ARG A 220 -17.89 -12.57 5.15
N LEU A 221 -18.19 -11.78 4.11
CA LEU A 221 -19.06 -10.61 4.22
C LEU A 221 -20.48 -11.01 4.62
N HIS A 222 -20.97 -12.14 4.09
CA HIS A 222 -22.27 -12.67 4.49
C HIS A 222 -22.28 -13.12 5.97
N GLU A 223 -21.29 -13.93 6.37
CA GLU A 223 -21.18 -14.48 7.72
C GLU A 223 -20.96 -13.40 8.80
N SER A 224 -20.20 -12.36 8.49
CA SER A 224 -19.94 -11.23 9.40
C SER A 224 -21.12 -10.24 9.50
N GLY A 225 -22.16 -10.40 8.68
CA GLY A 225 -23.33 -9.53 8.69
C GLY A 225 -23.09 -8.17 8.03
N ALA A 226 -22.24 -8.11 7.01
CA ALA A 226 -22.08 -6.90 6.18
C ALA A 226 -23.43 -6.46 5.58
N SER A 227 -23.54 -5.18 5.20
CA SER A 227 -24.82 -4.64 4.68
C SER A 227 -25.28 -5.42 3.43
N ALA A 228 -26.61 -5.57 3.29
CA ALA A 228 -27.18 -6.23 2.12
C ALA A 228 -26.74 -5.55 0.82
N ASP A 229 -26.67 -4.22 0.80
CA ASP A 229 -26.21 -3.44 -0.34
C ASP A 229 -24.78 -3.80 -0.76
N LEU A 230 -23.86 -3.93 0.20
CA LEU A 230 -22.48 -4.31 -0.08
C LEU A 230 -22.41 -5.75 -0.61
N GLN A 231 -23.16 -6.68 -0.01
CA GLN A 231 -23.23 -8.06 -0.49
C GLN A 231 -23.75 -8.13 -1.94
N HIS A 232 -24.74 -7.31 -2.29
CA HIS A 232 -25.25 -7.22 -3.67
C HIS A 232 -24.20 -6.64 -4.61
N ARG A 233 -23.51 -5.57 -4.23
CA ARG A 233 -22.44 -4.96 -5.03
C ARG A 233 -21.32 -5.95 -5.34
N ILE A 234 -20.86 -6.71 -4.35
CA ILE A 234 -19.86 -7.77 -4.58
C ILE A 234 -20.38 -8.86 -5.51
N ARG A 235 -21.65 -9.28 -5.37
CA ARG A 235 -22.26 -10.24 -6.30
C ARG A 235 -22.29 -9.72 -7.74
N LEU A 236 -22.54 -8.42 -7.95
CA LEU A 236 -22.58 -7.81 -9.29
C LEU A 236 -21.23 -7.90 -10.03
N LEU A 237 -20.10 -7.98 -9.31
CA LEU A 237 -18.78 -8.17 -9.93
C LEU A 237 -18.68 -9.49 -10.71
N GLY A 238 -19.53 -10.47 -10.40
CA GLY A 238 -19.61 -11.74 -11.11
C GLY A 238 -20.50 -11.72 -12.37
N LEU A 239 -21.16 -10.59 -12.65
CA LEU A 239 -22.03 -10.42 -13.82
C LEU A 239 -21.30 -9.71 -14.96
N THR A 240 -21.65 -10.06 -16.19
CA THR A 240 -21.09 -9.48 -17.41
C THR A 240 -22.10 -8.58 -18.12
N ASP A 241 -21.62 -7.49 -18.73
CA ASP A 241 -22.37 -6.66 -19.67
C ASP A 241 -23.79 -6.28 -19.17
N GLU A 242 -24.81 -6.52 -19.99
CA GLU A 242 -26.19 -6.11 -19.78
C GLU A 242 -26.79 -6.63 -18.46
N ASP A 243 -26.44 -7.85 -18.06
CA ASP A 243 -26.93 -8.46 -16.81
C ASP A 243 -26.47 -7.66 -15.57
N ARG A 244 -25.33 -6.97 -15.65
CA ARG A 244 -24.80 -6.16 -14.55
C ARG A 244 -25.54 -4.82 -14.43
N TRP A 245 -25.64 -4.06 -15.53
CA TRP A 245 -26.19 -2.69 -15.51
C TRP A 245 -27.72 -2.65 -15.40
N THR A 246 -28.40 -3.74 -15.79
CA THR A 246 -29.86 -3.88 -15.66
C THR A 246 -30.29 -4.53 -14.33
N ASP A 247 -29.34 -4.94 -13.48
CA ASP A 247 -29.68 -5.51 -12.18
C ASP A 247 -30.34 -4.43 -11.30
N PRO A 248 -31.45 -4.75 -10.60
CA PRO A 248 -32.14 -3.80 -9.72
C PRO A 248 -31.28 -3.21 -8.59
N HIS A 249 -30.14 -3.83 -8.27
CA HIS A 249 -29.20 -3.38 -7.24
C HIS A 249 -28.02 -2.59 -7.81
N TRP A 250 -28.01 -2.31 -9.12
CA TRP A 250 -27.00 -1.47 -9.75
C TRP A 250 -26.99 -0.06 -9.12
N PRO A 251 -25.82 0.51 -8.75
CA PRO A 251 -25.75 1.84 -8.16
C PRO A 251 -26.38 2.92 -9.05
N GLY A 252 -27.39 3.60 -8.53
CA GLY A 252 -28.09 4.67 -9.25
C GLY A 252 -29.16 4.19 -10.25
N HIS A 253 -29.53 2.91 -10.24
CA HIS A 253 -30.66 2.40 -11.03
C HIS A 253 -31.95 3.15 -10.64
N ARG A 254 -32.58 3.80 -11.63
CA ARG A 254 -33.86 4.49 -11.46
C ARG A 254 -34.95 3.69 -12.17
N TYR A 255 -36.03 3.40 -11.45
CA TYR A 255 -37.26 2.79 -11.98
C TYR A 255 -37.95 3.69 -13.01
#